data_AF-K2PZ42-F1
#
_entry.id   AF-K2PZ42-F1
#
_cell.length_a   1.000
_cell.length_b   1.000
_cell.length_c   1.000
_cell.angle_alpha   90.00
_cell.angle_beta   90.00
_cell.angle_gamma   90.00
#
_symmetry.space_group_name_H-M   'P 1'
#
loop_
_entity.id
_entity.type
_entity.pdbx_description
1 polymer ?
#
loop_
_entity_poly.entity_id
_entity_poly.type
_entity_poly.pdbx_seq_one_letter_code
_entity_poly.pdbx_strand_id
1 'polypeptide(L)'
;MSYKDSYLKLLFVLSFLLLFSELIHSQTVNTGTMVIMEGTEVSTLYNFDNKQSGDLINDGAFYIYGDWNNEGLVSFTPDLGSGYTLFQGRYGKQKITGSMPSDFYDILLDNPAAQPAFQLSGDIIISGRAEFKDGIIDGNDFGGLVSFQPDATHRKVGDHSFVDGPVLKTGNENFTYPIGDHEMYRMASIAGGGEVNDGFKAQYFLENSNSLHPHLNKQVTIDLIDNAEYWVVDRTVGNSDQVLTLSWDERTTPYELLEDKTGQELHIVRWDDVSQMWIDEGGVSNVDQQIVTTAVSGFGMFTLARVLVEDTPEENLIVYNGLSPNGDGRNDFFYIKGIELFPDNTVEIYNRWGVKVYETKGYDNNASRFDGYSRGRATFNNNELLPVGTYFYIIKYKEGNSIRDLSGYLYINQ
;
A
#
# COMPACT_ATOMS: atom_id res chain seq x y z
N MET A 1 1.51 24.43 -78.46
CA MET A 1 1.74 24.88 -77.08
C MET A 1 0.55 24.55 -76.17
N SER A 2 -0.09 23.36 -76.31
CA SER A 2 -1.40 23.11 -75.66
C SER A 2 -1.61 21.70 -75.06
N TYR A 3 -0.61 20.82 -75.07
CA TYR A 3 -0.73 19.48 -74.45
C TYR A 3 0.21 19.29 -73.25
N LYS A 4 1.38 19.94 -73.24
CA LYS A 4 2.38 19.80 -72.16
C LYS A 4 1.88 20.33 -70.80
N ASP A 5 1.11 21.42 -70.81
CA ASP A 5 0.61 22.05 -69.57
C ASP A 5 -0.52 21.26 -68.91
N SER A 6 -1.30 20.51 -69.69
CA SER A 6 -2.37 19.65 -69.15
C SER A 6 -1.82 18.39 -68.48
N TYR A 7 -0.77 17.78 -69.03
CA TYR A 7 -0.08 16.65 -68.39
C TYR A 7 0.66 17.09 -67.13
N LEU A 8 1.28 18.27 -67.14
CA LEU A 8 1.99 18.79 -65.97
C LEU A 8 1.05 19.11 -64.81
N LYS A 9 -0.14 19.66 -65.09
CA LYS A 9 -1.20 19.88 -64.09
C LYS A 9 -1.80 18.58 -63.57
N LEU A 10 -2.01 17.58 -64.43
CA LEU A 10 -2.53 16.27 -64.01
C LEU A 10 -1.51 15.50 -63.15
N LEU A 11 -0.21 15.56 -63.50
CA LEU A 11 0.87 15.01 -62.67
C LEU A 11 0.97 15.74 -61.33
N PHE A 12 0.89 17.07 -61.31
CA PHE A 12 0.94 17.85 -60.06
C PHE A 12 -0.23 17.51 -59.12
N VAL A 13 -1.44 17.36 -59.66
CA VAL A 13 -2.64 17.00 -58.90
C VAL A 13 -2.56 15.55 -58.38
N LEU A 14 -2.06 14.59 -59.19
CA LEU A 14 -1.84 13.23 -58.70
C LEU A 14 -0.74 13.15 -57.62
N SER A 15 0.34 13.94 -57.74
CA SER A 15 1.39 13.98 -56.71
C SER A 15 0.95 14.68 -55.41
N PHE A 16 0.01 15.64 -55.48
CA PHE A 16 -0.57 16.25 -54.27
C PHE A 16 -1.58 15.34 -53.58
N LEU A 17 -2.31 14.51 -54.35
CA LEU A 17 -3.20 13.47 -53.82
C LEU A 17 -2.45 12.28 -53.19
N LEU A 18 -1.21 12.01 -53.62
CA LEU A 18 -0.35 10.95 -53.05
C LEU A 18 0.44 11.40 -51.80
N LEU A 19 0.34 12.66 -51.39
CA LEU A 19 1.06 13.22 -50.22
C LEU A 19 0.19 13.35 -48.96
N PHE A 20 -1.09 12.99 -49.02
CA PHE A 20 -1.97 12.87 -47.87
C PHE A 20 -2.29 11.41 -47.58
N SER A 21 -1.25 10.61 -47.28
CA SER A 21 -1.48 9.42 -46.48
C SER A 21 -1.57 9.87 -45.03
N GLU A 22 -2.77 10.23 -44.56
CA GLU A 22 -3.00 10.23 -43.12
C GLU A 22 -2.77 8.79 -42.65
N LEU A 23 -1.79 8.60 -41.76
CA LEU A 23 -1.64 7.36 -41.01
C LEU A 23 -2.85 7.28 -40.06
N ILE A 24 -3.95 6.73 -40.58
CA ILE A 24 -5.10 6.35 -39.75
C ILE A 24 -4.61 5.19 -38.89
N HIS A 25 -4.25 5.48 -37.65
CA HIS A 25 -4.05 4.44 -36.65
C HIS A 25 -5.45 3.87 -36.38
N SER A 26 -5.61 2.57 -36.59
CA SER A 26 -6.83 1.90 -36.17
C SER A 26 -6.96 2.09 -34.67
N GLN A 27 -8.12 2.53 -34.20
CA GLN A 27 -8.43 2.67 -32.77
C GLN A 27 -9.89 2.28 -32.57
N THR A 28 -10.20 1.70 -31.42
CA THR A 28 -11.59 1.44 -31.03
C THR A 28 -12.09 2.66 -30.28
N VAL A 29 -13.09 3.33 -30.83
CA VAL A 29 -13.70 4.51 -30.22
C VAL A 29 -15.09 4.16 -29.72
N ASN A 30 -15.33 4.30 -28.43
CA ASN A 30 -16.68 4.20 -27.86
C ASN A 30 -17.29 5.60 -27.74
N THR A 31 -18.41 5.83 -28.43
CA THR A 31 -19.16 7.09 -28.39
C THR A 31 -20.59 6.91 -27.86
N GLY A 32 -20.94 5.70 -27.40
CA GLY A 32 -22.26 5.34 -26.89
C GLY A 32 -22.12 4.28 -25.80
N THR A 33 -23.06 3.34 -25.72
CA THR A 33 -22.99 2.29 -24.69
C THR A 33 -22.33 1.03 -25.22
N MET A 34 -21.27 0.60 -24.55
CA MET A 34 -20.60 -0.68 -24.73
C MET A 34 -20.78 -1.51 -23.45
N VAL A 35 -21.43 -2.68 -23.58
CA VAL A 35 -21.60 -3.62 -22.46
C VAL A 35 -20.93 -4.93 -22.82
N ILE A 36 -20.01 -5.37 -21.97
CA ILE A 36 -19.35 -6.68 -22.07
C ILE A 36 -19.95 -7.55 -20.97
N MET A 37 -20.82 -8.50 -21.32
CA MET A 37 -21.52 -9.35 -20.34
C MET A 37 -20.61 -10.45 -19.79
N GLU A 38 -20.96 -11.03 -18.64
CA GLU A 38 -20.30 -12.22 -18.09
C GLU A 38 -20.09 -13.32 -19.14
N GLY A 39 -18.91 -13.94 -19.12
CA GLY A 39 -18.53 -14.98 -20.08
C GLY A 39 -18.23 -14.49 -21.50
N THR A 40 -18.29 -13.17 -21.74
CA THR A 40 -17.90 -12.57 -23.03
C THR A 40 -16.44 -12.13 -22.99
N GLU A 41 -15.69 -12.45 -24.05
CA GLU A 41 -14.34 -11.91 -24.26
C GLU A 41 -14.36 -10.87 -25.39
N VAL A 42 -13.80 -9.70 -25.11
CA VAL A 42 -13.58 -8.63 -26.09
C VAL A 42 -12.12 -8.21 -26.04
N SER A 43 -11.55 -7.85 -27.20
CA SER A 43 -10.19 -7.33 -27.25
C SER A 43 -10.06 -6.15 -28.18
N THR A 44 -9.21 -5.19 -27.82
CA THR A 44 -8.76 -4.12 -28.70
C THR A 44 -7.26 -4.25 -28.93
N LEU A 45 -6.89 -4.41 -30.21
CA LEU A 45 -5.48 -4.56 -30.59
C LEU A 45 -4.71 -3.23 -30.52
N TYR A 46 -5.39 -2.16 -30.88
CA TYR A 46 -4.87 -0.80 -30.85
C TYR A 46 -5.55 0.00 -29.74
N ASN A 47 -5.31 1.32 -29.75
CA ASN A 47 -5.80 2.21 -28.70
C ASN A 47 -7.32 2.12 -28.55
N PHE A 48 -7.76 2.09 -27.29
CA PHE A 48 -9.17 2.22 -26.91
C PHE A 48 -9.42 3.63 -26.38
N ASP A 49 -10.46 4.27 -26.91
CA ASP A 49 -10.78 5.67 -26.64
C ASP A 49 -12.27 5.76 -26.28
N ASN A 50 -12.55 5.79 -24.97
CA ASN A 50 -13.89 6.00 -24.45
C ASN A 50 -14.16 7.50 -24.40
N LYS A 51 -15.03 7.99 -25.28
CA LYS A 51 -15.36 9.42 -25.35
C LYS A 51 -16.25 9.84 -24.20
N GLN A 52 -16.43 11.16 -24.04
CA GLN A 52 -17.30 11.74 -23.01
C GLN A 52 -18.75 11.25 -23.08
N SER A 53 -19.24 10.89 -24.27
CA SER A 53 -20.57 10.29 -24.45
C SER A 53 -20.57 8.75 -24.37
N GLY A 54 -19.41 8.16 -24.10
CA GLY A 54 -19.19 6.73 -24.04
C GLY A 54 -19.40 6.18 -22.63
N ASP A 55 -20.28 5.19 -22.52
CA ASP A 55 -20.45 4.38 -21.32
C ASP A 55 -19.89 2.99 -21.61
N LEU A 56 -18.94 2.53 -20.80
CA LEU A 56 -18.42 1.17 -20.82
C LEU A 56 -18.80 0.47 -19.52
N ILE A 57 -19.57 -0.62 -19.63
CA ILE A 57 -19.87 -1.54 -18.53
C ILE A 57 -19.19 -2.88 -18.81
N ASN A 58 -18.23 -3.28 -17.99
CA ASN A 58 -17.46 -4.52 -18.18
C ASN A 58 -17.71 -5.54 -17.07
N ASP A 59 -18.54 -6.54 -17.38
CA ASP A 59 -18.78 -7.73 -16.54
C ASP A 59 -18.09 -9.00 -17.11
N GLY A 60 -17.50 -8.92 -18.30
CA GLY A 60 -16.78 -10.02 -18.95
C GLY A 60 -15.26 -9.84 -18.87
N ALA A 61 -14.55 -10.30 -19.90
CA ALA A 61 -13.10 -10.12 -20.04
C ALA A 61 -12.78 -9.15 -21.17
N PHE A 62 -12.06 -8.06 -20.87
CA PHE A 62 -11.66 -7.05 -21.82
C PHE A 62 -10.14 -6.94 -21.93
N TYR A 63 -9.58 -7.44 -23.04
CA TYR A 63 -8.15 -7.39 -23.33
C TYR A 63 -7.78 -6.10 -24.07
N ILE A 64 -6.85 -5.34 -23.50
CA ILE A 64 -6.35 -4.06 -24.03
C ILE A 64 -4.87 -4.22 -24.37
N TYR A 65 -4.55 -4.23 -25.67
CA TYR A 65 -3.18 -4.40 -26.15
C TYR A 65 -2.46 -3.08 -26.51
N GLY A 66 -3.22 -2.00 -26.70
CA GLY A 66 -2.72 -0.64 -27.00
C GLY A 66 -2.91 0.32 -25.83
N ASP A 67 -2.93 1.62 -26.12
CA ASP A 67 -3.21 2.64 -25.09
C ASP A 67 -4.69 2.67 -24.69
N TRP A 68 -4.94 3.19 -23.50
CA TRP A 68 -6.27 3.42 -22.95
C TRP A 68 -6.48 4.91 -22.71
N ASN A 69 -7.60 5.43 -23.20
CA ASN A 69 -8.05 6.78 -22.91
C ASN A 69 -9.50 6.77 -22.43
N ASN A 70 -9.78 7.37 -21.27
CA ASN A 70 -11.13 7.48 -20.72
C ASN A 70 -11.59 8.92 -20.46
N GLU A 71 -12.57 9.38 -21.23
CA GLU A 71 -13.26 10.65 -21.01
C GLU A 71 -14.72 10.47 -20.56
N GLY A 72 -15.21 9.24 -20.46
CA GLY A 72 -16.59 8.89 -20.18
C GLY A 72 -16.77 7.99 -18.95
N LEU A 73 -17.91 7.32 -18.86
CA LEU A 73 -18.17 6.36 -17.78
C LEU A 73 -17.48 5.03 -18.11
N VAL A 74 -16.72 4.52 -17.14
CA VAL A 74 -16.20 3.15 -17.13
C VAL A 74 -16.59 2.57 -15.78
N SER A 75 -17.32 1.45 -15.81
CA SER A 75 -17.81 0.78 -14.60
C SER A 75 -18.11 -0.69 -14.89
N PHE A 76 -18.73 -1.35 -13.93
CA PHE A 76 -19.20 -2.73 -13.96
C PHE A 76 -20.54 -2.81 -13.21
N THR A 77 -21.25 -3.92 -13.33
CA THR A 77 -22.53 -4.12 -12.63
C THR A 77 -22.25 -4.35 -11.13
N PRO A 78 -22.75 -3.50 -10.22
CA PRO A 78 -22.54 -3.66 -8.78
C PRO A 78 -23.04 -5.01 -8.27
N ASP A 79 -22.36 -5.55 -7.25
CA ASP A 79 -22.67 -6.80 -6.56
C ASP A 79 -22.63 -8.09 -7.42
N LEU A 80 -22.30 -7.98 -8.71
CA LEU A 80 -22.22 -9.13 -9.61
C LEU A 80 -20.98 -9.99 -9.35
N GLY A 81 -19.87 -9.36 -8.93
CA GLY A 81 -18.61 -10.04 -8.63
C GLY A 81 -17.84 -10.50 -9.87
N SER A 82 -18.05 -9.83 -11.00
CA SER A 82 -17.45 -10.13 -12.30
C SER A 82 -16.93 -8.87 -12.99
N GLY A 83 -16.18 -9.05 -14.07
CA GLY A 83 -15.52 -7.98 -14.80
C GLY A 83 -14.02 -8.06 -14.64
N TYR A 84 -13.32 -8.23 -15.75
CA TYR A 84 -11.88 -8.37 -15.78
C TYR A 84 -11.29 -7.56 -16.93
N THR A 85 -10.49 -6.55 -16.61
CA THR A 85 -9.81 -5.71 -17.59
C THR A 85 -8.34 -6.08 -17.64
N LEU A 86 -7.84 -6.51 -18.80
CA LEU A 86 -6.49 -7.05 -18.95
C LEU A 86 -5.65 -6.11 -19.82
N PHE A 87 -4.78 -5.32 -19.19
CA PHE A 87 -3.78 -4.52 -19.87
C PHE A 87 -2.57 -5.41 -20.20
N GLN A 88 -2.48 -5.79 -21.47
CA GLN A 88 -1.43 -6.68 -21.97
C GLN A 88 -0.60 -5.97 -23.05
N GLY A 89 0.44 -5.26 -22.64
CA GLY A 89 1.25 -4.50 -23.59
C GLY A 89 1.92 -5.40 -24.64
N ARG A 90 1.66 -5.15 -25.91
CA ARG A 90 2.31 -5.88 -27.04
C ARG A 90 3.27 -5.02 -27.86
N TYR A 91 3.13 -3.70 -27.81
CA TYR A 91 3.78 -2.78 -28.73
C TYR A 91 4.61 -1.70 -28.03
N GLY A 92 5.12 -2.02 -26.83
CA GLY A 92 5.90 -1.12 -25.99
C GLY A 92 5.13 -0.64 -24.77
N LYS A 93 5.49 0.53 -24.27
CA LYS A 93 4.83 1.14 -23.11
C LYS A 93 3.36 1.43 -23.43
N GLN A 94 2.48 1.19 -22.47
CA GLN A 94 1.05 1.52 -22.58
C GLN A 94 0.76 2.81 -21.82
N LYS A 95 0.01 3.71 -22.44
CA LYS A 95 -0.52 4.89 -21.75
C LYS A 95 -1.90 4.58 -21.20
N ILE A 96 -2.13 4.96 -19.95
CA ILE A 96 -3.44 4.90 -19.30
C ILE A 96 -3.80 6.35 -18.95
N THR A 97 -4.61 6.95 -19.80
CA THR A 97 -4.95 8.38 -19.77
C THR A 97 -6.45 8.58 -19.64
N GLY A 98 -6.84 9.84 -19.41
CA GLY A 98 -8.23 10.24 -19.36
C GLY A 98 -8.49 11.25 -18.26
N SER A 99 -9.45 12.14 -18.46
CA SER A 99 -9.89 13.06 -17.41
C SER A 99 -10.92 12.45 -16.45
N MET A 100 -11.52 11.32 -16.81
CA MET A 100 -12.48 10.59 -15.99
C MET A 100 -11.83 9.33 -15.38
N PRO A 101 -12.10 9.03 -14.09
CA PRO A 101 -11.59 7.82 -13.47
C PRO A 101 -12.12 6.57 -14.18
N SER A 102 -11.28 5.55 -14.29
CA SER A 102 -11.66 4.24 -14.82
C SER A 102 -11.92 3.27 -13.66
N ASP A 103 -13.18 2.94 -13.41
CA ASP A 103 -13.59 2.01 -12.35
C ASP A 103 -13.64 0.58 -12.87
N PHE A 104 -12.65 -0.22 -12.47
CA PHE A 104 -12.51 -1.61 -12.86
C PHE A 104 -12.83 -2.52 -11.67
N TYR A 105 -13.47 -3.65 -11.94
CA TYR A 105 -13.62 -4.70 -10.94
C TYR A 105 -12.28 -5.42 -10.72
N ASP A 106 -11.97 -6.44 -11.53
CA ASP A 106 -10.64 -7.04 -11.57
C ASP A 106 -9.77 -6.41 -12.67
N ILE A 107 -8.47 -6.28 -12.43
CA ILE A 107 -7.49 -5.80 -13.41
C ILE A 107 -6.24 -6.70 -13.47
N LEU A 108 -5.72 -6.92 -14.67
CA LEU A 108 -4.39 -7.49 -14.90
C LEU A 108 -3.50 -6.44 -15.57
N LEU A 109 -2.28 -6.31 -15.05
CA LEU A 109 -1.22 -5.48 -15.60
C LEU A 109 -0.05 -6.40 -15.99
N ASP A 110 0.14 -6.56 -17.29
CA ASP A 110 1.11 -7.49 -17.87
C ASP A 110 1.75 -6.87 -19.11
N ASN A 111 2.75 -6.03 -18.92
CA ASN A 111 3.48 -5.39 -20.00
C ASN A 111 5.00 -5.58 -19.82
N PRO A 112 5.64 -6.48 -20.60
CA PRO A 112 7.08 -6.76 -20.52
C PRO A 112 7.95 -5.71 -21.24
N ALA A 113 7.40 -4.52 -21.53
CA ALA A 113 8.17 -3.42 -22.11
C ALA A 113 9.24 -2.89 -21.13
N ALA A 114 10.17 -2.09 -21.66
CA ALA A 114 11.15 -1.40 -20.82
C ALA A 114 10.45 -0.50 -19.79
N GLN A 115 10.95 -0.50 -18.56
CA GLN A 115 10.31 0.19 -17.45
C GLN A 115 10.41 1.74 -17.56
N PRO A 116 9.48 2.49 -16.96
CA PRO A 116 8.15 2.01 -16.55
C PRO A 116 7.33 1.60 -17.79
N ALA A 117 6.60 0.49 -17.67
CA ALA A 117 5.84 -0.09 -18.77
C ALA A 117 4.45 0.54 -18.94
N PHE A 118 3.91 1.15 -17.88
CA PHE A 118 2.64 1.88 -17.91
C PHE A 118 2.86 3.34 -17.52
N GLN A 119 2.37 4.27 -18.35
CA GLN A 119 2.38 5.71 -18.09
C GLN A 119 0.97 6.12 -17.65
N LEU A 120 0.80 6.43 -16.36
CA LEU A 120 -0.51 6.64 -15.75
C LEU A 120 -0.76 8.12 -15.52
N SER A 121 -1.66 8.71 -16.31
CA SER A 121 -2.14 10.09 -16.09
C SER A 121 -3.65 10.18 -15.87
N GLY A 122 -4.38 9.09 -16.08
CA GLY A 122 -5.80 8.97 -15.75
C GLY A 122 -5.98 8.03 -14.57
N ASP A 123 -6.86 8.37 -13.64
CA ASP A 123 -7.03 7.62 -12.39
C ASP A 123 -7.65 6.23 -12.65
N ILE A 124 -7.13 5.24 -11.91
CA ILE A 124 -7.66 3.88 -11.86
C ILE A 124 -8.30 3.65 -10.50
N ILE A 125 -9.52 3.14 -10.49
CA ILE A 125 -10.21 2.64 -9.30
C ILE A 125 -10.37 1.13 -9.46
N ILE A 126 -10.04 0.38 -8.41
CA ILE A 126 -10.08 -1.08 -8.36
C ILE A 126 -11.04 -1.48 -7.24
N SER A 127 -12.10 -2.18 -7.62
CA SER A 127 -13.14 -2.65 -6.72
C SER A 127 -13.04 -4.14 -6.38
N GLY A 128 -12.29 -4.92 -7.18
CA GLY A 128 -12.02 -6.33 -6.98
C GLY A 128 -10.53 -6.59 -6.73
N ARG A 129 -9.86 -7.26 -7.65
CA ARG A 129 -8.46 -7.68 -7.54
C ARG A 129 -7.57 -7.10 -8.63
N ALA A 130 -6.44 -6.53 -8.23
CA ALA A 130 -5.35 -6.20 -9.15
C ALA A 130 -4.27 -7.30 -9.21
N GLU A 131 -3.86 -7.65 -10.42
CA GLU A 131 -2.73 -8.55 -10.66
C GLU A 131 -1.57 -7.81 -11.32
N PHE A 132 -0.49 -7.63 -10.57
CA PHE A 132 0.74 -7.00 -11.03
C PHE A 132 1.68 -8.06 -11.61
N LYS A 133 1.48 -8.48 -12.86
CA LYS A 133 2.25 -9.57 -13.43
C LYS A 133 3.62 -9.13 -13.97
N ASP A 134 3.64 -8.04 -14.72
CA ASP A 134 4.86 -7.42 -15.25
C ASP A 134 4.55 -5.98 -15.66
N GLY A 135 5.48 -5.07 -15.42
CA GLY A 135 5.35 -3.65 -15.74
C GLY A 135 5.08 -2.75 -14.53
N ILE A 136 5.95 -1.77 -14.33
CA ILE A 136 5.80 -0.69 -13.36
C ILE A 136 4.80 0.33 -13.91
N ILE A 137 3.87 0.73 -13.06
CA ILE A 137 2.94 1.84 -13.32
C ILE A 137 3.55 3.12 -12.78
N ASP A 138 3.92 4.02 -13.66
CA ASP A 138 4.43 5.34 -13.28
C ASP A 138 3.28 6.34 -13.26
N GLY A 139 2.77 6.60 -12.06
CA GLY A 139 1.82 7.67 -11.74
C GLY A 139 2.50 8.87 -11.11
N ASN A 140 3.73 8.75 -10.60
CA ASN A 140 4.47 9.85 -10.00
C ASN A 140 4.83 10.93 -11.04
N ASP A 141 5.43 10.54 -12.16
CA ASP A 141 5.85 11.49 -13.21
C ASP A 141 4.69 11.92 -14.11
N PHE A 142 3.64 11.07 -14.23
CA PHE A 142 2.50 11.29 -15.13
C PHE A 142 1.24 11.82 -14.42
N GLY A 143 1.18 11.77 -13.09
CA GLY A 143 0.16 12.41 -12.26
C GLY A 143 -1.12 11.62 -12.01
N GLY A 144 -1.18 10.34 -12.37
CA GLY A 144 -2.36 9.50 -12.13
C GLY A 144 -2.32 8.75 -10.78
N LEU A 145 -3.51 8.46 -10.24
CA LEU A 145 -3.69 7.76 -8.97
C LEU A 145 -4.23 6.33 -9.19
N VAL A 146 -3.71 5.38 -8.42
CA VAL A 146 -4.32 4.05 -8.27
C VAL A 146 -5.06 3.98 -6.94
N SER A 147 -6.35 3.65 -6.98
CA SER A 147 -7.21 3.57 -5.79
C SER A 147 -7.81 2.18 -5.61
N PHE A 148 -7.73 1.64 -4.39
CA PHE A 148 -8.36 0.39 -3.98
C PHE A 148 -9.56 0.69 -3.08
N GLN A 149 -10.73 0.21 -3.48
CA GLN A 149 -11.98 0.33 -2.71
C GLN A 149 -12.00 -0.64 -1.51
N PRO A 150 -13.04 -0.58 -0.65
CA PRO A 150 -13.27 -1.62 0.36
C PRO A 150 -13.23 -3.02 -0.25
N ASP A 151 -12.72 -3.99 0.51
CA ASP A 151 -12.46 -5.38 0.12
C ASP A 151 -11.51 -5.62 -1.09
N ALA A 152 -11.06 -4.57 -1.78
CA ALA A 152 -10.19 -4.71 -2.93
C ALA A 152 -8.79 -5.24 -2.54
N THR A 153 -8.25 -6.14 -3.35
CA THR A 153 -6.98 -6.85 -3.07
C THR A 153 -6.01 -6.75 -4.23
N HIS A 154 -4.76 -7.15 -4.03
CA HIS A 154 -3.81 -7.36 -5.12
C HIS A 154 -2.95 -8.60 -4.92
N ARG A 155 -2.21 -8.98 -5.97
CA ARG A 155 -1.20 -10.04 -5.91
C ARG A 155 -0.12 -9.85 -6.97
N LYS A 156 0.97 -10.62 -6.81
CA LYS A 156 2.13 -10.73 -7.71
C LYS A 156 3.01 -9.49 -7.81
N VAL A 157 2.87 -8.54 -6.88
CA VAL A 157 3.76 -7.39 -6.79
C VAL A 157 5.21 -7.85 -6.59
N GLY A 158 6.14 -7.17 -7.25
CA GLY A 158 7.58 -7.36 -7.10
C GLY A 158 8.34 -6.24 -7.79
N ASP A 159 9.67 -6.31 -7.83
CA ASP A 159 10.56 -5.25 -8.33
C ASP A 159 10.30 -4.81 -9.78
N HIS A 160 9.61 -5.62 -10.57
CA HIS A 160 9.25 -5.30 -11.96
C HIS A 160 7.76 -4.95 -12.14
N SER A 161 6.96 -4.97 -11.07
CA SER A 161 5.51 -4.89 -11.13
C SER A 161 4.92 -4.25 -9.86
N PHE A 162 4.99 -2.91 -9.79
CA PHE A 162 4.44 -2.10 -8.71
C PHE A 162 3.94 -0.74 -9.26
N VAL A 163 3.37 0.09 -8.39
CA VAL A 163 3.01 1.49 -8.66
C VAL A 163 4.13 2.40 -8.17
N ASP A 164 4.79 3.08 -9.09
CA ASP A 164 5.66 4.23 -8.83
C ASP A 164 4.79 5.49 -8.76
N GLY A 165 4.44 5.89 -7.54
CA GLY A 165 3.49 6.96 -7.29
C GLY A 165 2.51 6.66 -6.17
N PRO A 166 1.54 7.56 -5.95
CA PRO A 166 0.60 7.42 -4.85
C PRO A 166 -0.40 6.28 -5.09
N VAL A 167 -0.69 5.52 -4.03
CA VAL A 167 -1.77 4.54 -4.00
C VAL A 167 -2.71 4.88 -2.83
N LEU A 168 -4.01 5.00 -3.12
CA LEU A 168 -5.06 5.20 -2.13
C LEU A 168 -5.71 3.86 -1.77
N LYS A 169 -5.85 3.58 -0.48
CA LYS A 169 -6.73 2.52 0.04
C LYS A 169 -7.88 3.16 0.80
N THR A 170 -9.10 2.83 0.43
CA THR A 170 -10.32 3.12 1.20
C THR A 170 -10.81 1.82 1.83
N GLY A 171 -11.09 1.79 3.12
CA GLY A 171 -11.59 0.60 3.83
C GLY A 171 -10.91 0.37 5.17
N ASN A 172 -11.37 -0.67 5.86
CA ASN A 172 -10.88 -1.07 7.19
C ASN A 172 -10.22 -2.46 7.18
N GLU A 173 -9.84 -2.95 6.00
CA GLU A 173 -9.13 -4.21 5.84
C GLU A 173 -7.62 -3.98 5.90
N ASN A 174 -6.87 -5.03 6.26
CA ASN A 174 -5.43 -5.00 6.13
C ASN A 174 -5.04 -4.79 4.67
N PHE A 175 -4.09 -3.89 4.45
CA PHE A 175 -3.66 -3.58 3.10
C PHE A 175 -2.16 -3.36 3.06
N THR A 176 -1.51 -4.15 2.20
CA THR A 176 -0.11 -3.90 1.81
C THR A 176 -0.14 -3.06 0.54
N TYR A 177 0.59 -1.96 0.49
CA TYR A 177 0.63 -1.11 -0.69
C TYR A 177 1.50 -1.74 -1.79
N PRO A 178 1.02 -1.82 -3.04
CA PRO A 178 1.81 -2.29 -4.18
C PRO A 178 2.71 -1.17 -4.72
N ILE A 179 3.50 -0.53 -3.86
CA ILE A 179 4.30 0.67 -4.18
C ILE A 179 5.80 0.38 -4.28
N GLY A 180 6.50 1.16 -5.07
CA GLY A 180 7.96 1.09 -5.23
C GLY A 180 8.49 2.33 -5.94
N ASP A 181 9.80 2.37 -6.17
CA ASP A 181 10.49 3.46 -6.86
C ASP A 181 11.80 2.91 -7.46
N HIS A 182 12.24 3.45 -8.60
CA HIS A 182 13.49 3.06 -9.28
C HIS A 182 13.71 1.53 -9.41
N GLU A 183 12.69 0.80 -9.87
CA GLU A 183 12.71 -0.68 -10.01
C GLU A 183 12.93 -1.44 -8.69
N MET A 184 12.63 -0.80 -7.55
CA MET A 184 12.66 -1.42 -6.22
C MET A 184 11.26 -1.41 -5.64
N TYR A 185 10.66 -2.60 -5.50
CA TYR A 185 9.45 -2.74 -4.71
C TYR A 185 9.79 -2.48 -3.24
N ARG A 186 8.90 -1.77 -2.54
CA ARG A 186 9.09 -1.56 -1.11
C ARG A 186 7.79 -1.69 -0.35
N MET A 187 7.71 -2.74 0.46
CA MET A 187 6.52 -3.04 1.23
C MET A 187 6.28 -1.98 2.31
N ALA A 188 5.09 -1.38 2.27
CA ALA A 188 4.46 -0.71 3.40
C ALA A 188 3.05 -1.29 3.57
N SER A 189 2.59 -1.49 4.80
CA SER A 189 1.23 -1.96 5.05
C SER A 189 0.58 -1.28 6.24
N ILE A 190 -0.72 -1.09 6.13
CA ILE A 190 -1.58 -0.67 7.24
C ILE A 190 -2.41 -1.85 7.74
N ALA A 191 -2.60 -1.88 9.05
CA ALA A 191 -3.51 -2.79 9.71
C ALA A 191 -4.97 -2.48 9.38
N GLY A 192 -5.79 -3.52 9.30
CA GLY A 192 -7.23 -3.37 9.31
C GLY A 192 -7.75 -2.96 10.69
N GLY A 193 -9.00 -2.53 10.71
CA GLY A 193 -9.65 -1.84 11.82
C GLY A 193 -10.10 -0.44 11.42
N GLY A 194 -10.93 0.18 12.24
CA GLY A 194 -11.57 1.45 11.91
C GLY A 194 -12.84 1.29 11.07
N GLU A 195 -13.16 2.31 10.29
CA GLU A 195 -14.41 2.45 9.56
C GLU A 195 -14.23 2.15 8.07
N VAL A 196 -15.25 1.61 7.42
CA VAL A 196 -15.21 1.21 5.98
C VAL A 196 -14.94 2.38 5.02
N ASN A 197 -15.13 3.62 5.46
CA ASN A 197 -14.89 4.82 4.66
C ASN A 197 -13.56 5.52 5.00
N ASP A 198 -12.75 4.94 5.90
CA ASP A 198 -11.42 5.48 6.18
C ASP A 198 -10.55 5.39 4.93
N GLY A 199 -9.72 6.39 4.71
CA GLY A 199 -8.89 6.52 3.52
C GLY A 199 -7.44 6.81 3.89
N PHE A 200 -6.52 6.01 3.34
CA PHE A 200 -5.09 6.14 3.55
C PHE A 200 -4.33 6.06 2.24
N LYS A 201 -3.54 7.08 1.93
CA LYS A 201 -2.74 7.18 0.71
C LYS A 201 -1.29 6.98 1.07
N ALA A 202 -0.60 6.07 0.38
CA ALA A 202 0.81 5.82 0.58
C ALA A 202 1.61 5.97 -0.71
N GLN A 203 2.85 6.42 -0.58
CA GLN A 203 3.86 6.46 -1.64
C GLN A 203 5.24 6.17 -1.04
N TYR A 204 6.09 5.51 -1.82
CA TYR A 204 7.47 5.21 -1.46
C TYR A 204 8.42 6.05 -2.30
N PHE A 205 9.57 6.40 -1.72
CA PHE A 205 10.63 7.16 -2.37
C PHE A 205 11.98 6.52 -2.03
N LEU A 206 12.75 6.16 -3.06
CA LEU A 206 14.15 5.77 -2.93
C LEU A 206 15.03 7.02 -3.08
N GLU A 207 14.85 7.94 -2.15
CA GLU A 207 15.58 9.21 -2.06
C GLU A 207 15.87 9.59 -0.60
N ASN A 208 16.89 10.43 -0.40
CA ASN A 208 17.19 11.01 0.90
C ASN A 208 16.21 12.15 1.27
N SER A 209 15.42 11.95 2.33
CA SER A 209 14.48 12.96 2.84
C SER A 209 15.12 14.18 3.51
N ASN A 210 16.43 14.19 3.77
CA ASN A 210 17.10 15.25 4.56
C ASN A 210 17.00 16.66 3.95
N SER A 211 16.86 16.76 2.63
CA SER A 211 16.68 18.05 1.94
C SER A 211 15.29 18.65 2.20
N LEU A 212 14.29 17.80 2.41
CA LEU A 212 12.91 18.17 2.74
C LEU A 212 12.75 18.36 4.25
N HIS A 213 13.18 17.37 5.03
CA HIS A 213 13.05 17.30 6.48
C HIS A 213 14.42 17.00 7.13
N PRO A 214 15.12 18.02 7.66
CA PRO A 214 16.48 17.87 8.15
C PRO A 214 16.62 16.80 9.24
N HIS A 215 17.47 15.80 9.01
CA HIS A 215 17.71 14.68 9.93
C HIS A 215 18.39 15.09 11.24
N LEU A 216 18.93 16.31 11.31
CA LEU A 216 19.45 16.89 12.55
C LEU A 216 18.34 17.34 13.50
N ASN A 217 17.15 17.63 12.99
CA ASN A 217 15.99 17.98 13.80
C ASN A 217 15.28 16.70 14.21
N LYS A 218 15.72 16.07 15.29
CA LYS A 218 15.20 14.77 15.74
C LYS A 218 15.21 14.66 17.26
N GLN A 219 14.40 13.75 17.78
CA GLN A 219 14.42 13.43 19.21
C GLN A 219 15.80 12.90 19.62
N VAL A 220 16.19 13.16 20.87
CA VAL A 220 17.53 12.84 21.38
C VAL A 220 17.85 11.35 21.37
N THR A 221 16.83 10.49 21.45
CA THR A 221 16.96 9.03 21.40
C THR A 221 17.29 8.52 20.00
N ILE A 222 16.98 9.27 18.94
CA ILE A 222 17.19 8.86 17.56
C ILE A 222 18.67 9.09 17.18
N ASP A 223 19.44 8.02 16.98
CA ASP A 223 20.87 8.07 16.69
C ASP A 223 21.16 8.26 15.20
N LEU A 224 20.50 7.50 14.34
CA LEU A 224 20.70 7.53 12.88
C LEU A 224 19.38 7.36 12.15
N ILE A 225 19.07 8.26 11.21
CA ILE A 225 17.87 8.18 10.36
C ILE A 225 18.30 7.64 9.00
N ASP A 226 17.45 6.81 8.39
CA ASP A 226 17.62 6.34 7.03
C ASP A 226 17.65 7.51 6.05
N ASN A 227 18.75 7.54 5.28
CA ASN A 227 19.09 8.59 4.34
C ASN A 227 19.05 8.11 2.89
N ALA A 228 18.53 6.91 2.65
CA ALA A 228 18.37 6.33 1.32
C ALA A 228 16.91 6.26 0.90
N GLU A 229 15.98 6.07 1.84
CA GLU A 229 14.57 5.85 1.52
C GLU A 229 13.59 6.40 2.56
N TYR A 230 12.36 6.67 2.13
CA TYR A 230 11.26 7.05 3.02
C TYR A 230 9.89 6.73 2.39
N TRP A 231 8.86 6.78 3.21
CA TRP A 231 7.47 6.64 2.79
C TRP A 231 6.69 7.88 3.21
N VAL A 232 5.68 8.23 2.42
CA VAL A 232 4.65 9.18 2.82
C VAL A 232 3.35 8.41 2.95
N VAL A 233 2.74 8.44 4.13
CA VAL A 233 1.46 7.79 4.42
C VAL A 233 0.53 8.83 5.02
N ASP A 234 -0.44 9.28 4.23
CA ASP A 234 -1.41 10.31 4.59
C ASP A 234 -2.78 9.70 4.88
N ARG A 235 -3.44 10.16 5.94
CA ARG A 235 -4.87 9.93 6.13
C ARG A 235 -5.66 10.92 5.27
N THR A 236 -6.43 10.42 4.30
CA THR A 236 -7.24 11.24 3.40
C THR A 236 -8.67 11.42 3.91
N VAL A 237 -9.23 10.40 4.57
CA VAL A 237 -10.56 10.40 5.16
C VAL A 237 -10.53 9.62 6.48
N GLY A 238 -11.38 10.01 7.43
CA GLY A 238 -11.57 9.29 8.69
C GLY A 238 -10.74 9.81 9.86
N ASN A 239 -10.80 9.10 10.98
CA ASN A 239 -10.03 9.43 12.19
C ASN A 239 -9.42 8.23 12.92
N SER A 240 -9.53 7.02 12.36
CA SER A 240 -9.08 5.78 13.01
C SER A 240 -7.56 5.66 13.11
N ASP A 241 -7.08 5.31 14.31
CA ASP A 241 -5.68 4.99 14.57
C ASP A 241 -5.19 3.86 13.66
N GLN A 242 -3.89 3.88 13.34
CA GLN A 242 -3.28 2.93 12.41
C GLN A 242 -2.03 2.26 12.99
N VAL A 243 -1.83 1.02 12.57
CA VAL A 243 -0.56 0.30 12.75
C VAL A 243 0.11 0.21 11.39
N LEU A 244 1.32 0.77 11.31
CA LEU A 244 2.15 0.80 10.11
C LEU A 244 3.20 -0.29 10.21
N THR A 245 3.41 -1.00 9.11
CA THR A 245 4.56 -1.89 8.92
C THR A 245 5.35 -1.42 7.72
N LEU A 246 6.65 -1.23 7.90
CA LEU A 246 7.60 -0.88 6.84
C LEU A 246 8.62 -2.00 6.69
N SER A 247 9.03 -2.26 5.46
CA SER A 247 10.12 -3.20 5.17
C SER A 247 11.46 -2.49 4.99
N TRP A 248 12.54 -3.24 5.17
CA TRP A 248 13.89 -2.87 4.79
C TRP A 248 14.47 -3.91 3.84
N ASP A 249 15.53 -3.56 3.12
CA ASP A 249 16.21 -4.43 2.16
C ASP A 249 17.68 -4.03 2.08
N GLU A 250 18.59 -4.99 2.19
CA GLU A 250 20.04 -4.75 2.14
C GLU A 250 20.53 -4.10 0.83
N ARG A 251 19.72 -4.15 -0.24
CA ARG A 251 20.02 -3.50 -1.52
C ARG A 251 19.90 -1.96 -1.46
N THR A 252 19.07 -1.43 -0.57
CA THR A 252 18.77 0.02 -0.48
C THR A 252 18.98 0.59 0.92
N THR A 253 18.59 -0.14 1.95
CA THR A 253 18.67 0.29 3.34
C THR A 253 20.13 0.30 3.78
N PRO A 254 20.67 1.43 4.28
CA PRO A 254 22.08 1.53 4.64
C PRO A 254 22.49 0.51 5.70
N TYR A 255 23.67 -0.10 5.55
CA TYR A 255 24.17 -1.14 6.44
C TYR A 255 24.23 -0.68 7.91
N GLU A 256 24.52 0.59 8.16
CA GLU A 256 24.60 1.18 9.51
C GLU A 256 23.26 1.15 10.26
N LEU A 257 22.14 1.04 9.53
CA LEU A 257 20.80 0.81 10.07
C LEU A 257 20.49 -0.67 10.27
N LEU A 258 21.18 -1.59 9.59
CA LEU A 258 20.91 -3.03 9.71
C LEU A 258 21.86 -3.73 10.69
N GLU A 259 23.02 -3.13 10.96
CA GLU A 259 23.99 -3.64 11.93
C GLU A 259 23.40 -3.74 13.34
N ASP A 260 23.51 -4.92 13.95
CA ASP A 260 23.14 -5.13 15.35
C ASP A 260 24.09 -4.34 16.27
N LYS A 261 23.51 -3.40 17.02
CA LYS A 261 24.24 -2.51 17.93
C LYS A 261 23.62 -2.62 19.31
N THR A 262 24.42 -3.06 20.27
CA THR A 262 23.97 -3.18 21.67
C THR A 262 23.41 -1.86 22.18
N GLY A 263 22.19 -1.90 22.71
CA GLY A 263 21.49 -0.71 23.21
C GLY A 263 20.83 0.14 22.13
N GLN A 264 20.71 -0.37 20.90
CA GLN A 264 19.98 0.28 19.82
C GLN A 264 19.03 -0.66 19.11
N GLU A 265 17.83 -0.17 18.80
CA GLU A 265 16.81 -0.88 18.05
C GLU A 265 16.48 -0.16 16.74
N LEU A 266 15.94 -0.91 15.78
CA LEU A 266 15.46 -0.38 14.51
C LEU A 266 13.98 -0.03 14.66
N HIS A 267 13.65 1.26 14.60
CA HIS A 267 12.30 1.77 14.77
C HIS A 267 11.80 2.46 13.50
N ILE A 268 10.50 2.71 13.46
CA ILE A 268 9.89 3.66 12.53
C ILE A 268 9.93 5.04 13.19
N VAL A 269 10.40 6.05 12.45
CA VAL A 269 10.35 7.45 12.84
C VAL A 269 9.43 8.22 11.91
N ARG A 270 8.78 9.27 12.42
CA ARG A 270 7.91 10.15 11.64
C ARG A 270 8.37 11.60 11.76
N TRP A 271 8.28 12.36 10.67
CA TRP A 271 8.39 13.82 10.76
C TRP A 271 7.11 14.40 11.37
N ASP A 272 7.25 15.16 12.45
CA ASP A 272 6.14 15.86 13.07
C ASP A 272 6.12 17.34 12.67
N ASP A 273 5.12 17.73 11.87
CA ASP A 273 5.03 19.09 11.34
C ASP A 273 4.78 20.15 12.42
N VAL A 274 4.25 19.76 13.59
CA VAL A 274 4.02 20.70 14.70
C VAL A 274 5.33 21.06 15.38
N SER A 275 6.12 20.05 15.74
CA SER A 275 7.42 20.23 16.40
C SER A 275 8.58 20.46 15.43
N GLN A 276 8.35 20.27 14.12
CA GLN A 276 9.36 20.40 13.04
C GLN A 276 10.60 19.53 13.31
N MET A 277 10.36 18.29 13.75
CA MET A 277 11.41 17.32 14.04
C MET A 277 10.93 15.87 13.84
N TRP A 278 11.88 14.98 13.63
CA TRP A 278 11.67 13.53 13.64
C TRP A 278 11.39 13.02 15.06
N ILE A 279 10.29 12.29 15.20
CA ILE A 279 9.89 11.62 16.44
C ILE A 279 9.98 10.11 16.27
N ASP A 280 10.29 9.42 17.36
CA ASP A 280 10.30 7.97 17.42
C ASP A 280 8.87 7.44 17.61
N GLU A 281 8.35 6.71 16.62
CA GLU A 281 7.07 5.98 16.74
C GLU A 281 7.28 4.58 17.36
N GLY A 282 8.54 4.22 17.65
CA GLY A 282 8.91 2.90 18.11
C GLY A 282 8.90 1.86 16.99
N GLY A 283 8.90 0.60 17.39
CA GLY A 283 8.53 -0.50 16.51
C GLY A 283 9.20 -1.80 16.88
N VAL A 284 8.58 -2.89 16.45
CA VAL A 284 9.09 -4.23 16.66
C VAL A 284 9.66 -4.72 15.34
N SER A 285 10.96 -5.02 15.33
CA SER A 285 11.62 -5.59 14.16
C SER A 285 11.37 -7.09 14.06
N ASN A 286 11.14 -7.57 12.85
CA ASN A 286 11.21 -8.98 12.50
C ASN A 286 12.26 -9.14 11.40
N VAL A 287 13.43 -9.65 11.78
CA VAL A 287 14.59 -9.75 10.90
C VAL A 287 14.37 -10.77 9.78
N ASP A 288 13.69 -11.89 10.07
CA ASP A 288 13.41 -12.94 9.08
C ASP A 288 12.49 -12.44 7.95
N GLN A 289 11.58 -11.53 8.28
CA GLN A 289 10.66 -10.92 7.32
C GLN A 289 11.14 -9.57 6.80
N GLN A 290 12.24 -9.04 7.34
CA GLN A 290 12.81 -7.73 7.02
C GLN A 290 11.81 -6.58 7.20
N ILE A 291 11.10 -6.57 8.34
CA ILE A 291 10.06 -5.56 8.64
C ILE A 291 10.19 -4.94 10.01
N VAL A 292 9.59 -3.78 10.18
CA VAL A 292 9.36 -3.10 11.46
C VAL A 292 7.89 -2.70 11.53
N THR A 293 7.23 -2.96 12.66
CA THR A 293 5.80 -2.67 12.87
C THR A 293 5.57 -1.82 14.11
N THR A 294 4.77 -0.76 14.01
CA THR A 294 4.36 0.06 15.17
C THR A 294 2.98 0.70 14.98
N ALA A 295 2.31 1.06 16.09
CA ALA A 295 1.19 2.00 16.03
C ALA A 295 1.74 3.41 15.80
N VAL A 296 1.12 4.14 14.88
CA VAL A 296 1.58 5.49 14.56
C VAL A 296 0.71 6.54 15.26
N SER A 297 1.37 7.53 15.85
CA SER A 297 0.72 8.65 16.53
C SER A 297 0.22 9.73 15.56
N GLY A 298 0.68 9.70 14.31
CA GLY A 298 0.30 10.66 13.27
C GLY A 298 0.53 10.09 11.86
N PHE A 299 0.42 10.96 10.86
CA PHE A 299 0.54 10.64 9.43
C PHE A 299 1.47 11.64 8.76
N GLY A 300 1.92 11.35 7.55
CA GLY A 300 2.88 12.15 6.81
C GLY A 300 4.12 11.32 6.44
N MET A 301 5.31 11.89 6.61
CA MET A 301 6.56 11.25 6.22
C MET A 301 7.10 10.33 7.30
N PHE A 302 7.38 9.09 6.94
CA PHE A 302 7.98 8.06 7.77
C PHE A 302 9.27 7.55 7.16
N THR A 303 10.21 7.12 8.00
CA THR A 303 11.36 6.33 7.57
C THR A 303 11.86 5.45 8.72
N LEU A 304 12.90 4.66 8.50
CA LEU A 304 13.53 3.84 9.52
C LEU A 304 14.64 4.62 10.25
N ALA A 305 14.89 4.26 11.50
CA ALA A 305 15.99 4.84 12.27
C ALA A 305 16.56 3.85 13.28
N ARG A 306 17.84 4.03 13.61
CA ARG A 306 18.42 3.48 14.83
C ARG A 306 18.13 4.39 16.00
N VAL A 307 17.57 3.81 17.05
CA VAL A 307 17.17 4.52 18.26
C VAL A 307 17.87 3.91 19.45
N LEU A 308 18.44 4.75 20.31
CA LEU A 308 18.99 4.36 21.60
C LEU A 308 17.86 3.90 22.51
N VAL A 309 17.92 2.65 22.94
CA VAL A 309 17.03 2.12 23.96
C VAL A 309 17.66 2.45 25.31
N GLU A 310 16.99 3.28 26.10
CA GLU A 310 17.42 3.49 27.49
C GLU A 310 17.27 2.16 28.23
N ASP A 311 18.42 1.57 28.59
CA ASP A 311 18.52 0.44 29.51
C ASP A 311 18.08 0.93 30.90
N THR A 312 16.77 1.11 31.08
CA THR A 312 16.21 1.53 32.36
C THR A 312 16.37 0.37 33.34
N PRO A 313 17.18 0.53 34.41
CA PRO A 313 17.37 -0.54 35.37
C PRO A 313 16.05 -0.80 36.11
N GLU A 314 15.49 -1.99 35.92
CA GLU A 314 14.34 -2.57 36.64
C GLU A 314 13.00 -1.81 36.52
N GLU A 315 12.46 -1.93 35.31
CA GLU A 315 11.05 -2.13 34.95
C GLU A 315 10.08 -2.44 36.12
N ASN A 316 9.19 -1.48 36.41
CA ASN A 316 7.91 -1.80 37.05
C ASN A 316 7.00 -2.64 36.13
N LEU A 317 7.38 -2.83 34.86
CA LEU A 317 6.59 -3.53 33.85
C LEU A 317 7.46 -4.46 32.99
N ILE A 318 7.39 -5.78 33.21
CA ILE A 318 8.14 -6.78 32.44
C ILE A 318 7.18 -7.60 31.59
N VAL A 319 7.40 -7.67 30.28
CA VAL A 319 6.56 -8.46 29.37
C VAL A 319 7.17 -9.84 29.13
N TYR A 320 6.38 -10.89 29.36
CA TYR A 320 6.77 -12.26 29.02
C TYR A 320 6.18 -12.63 27.65
N ASN A 321 7.06 -12.72 26.67
CA ASN A 321 6.76 -12.86 25.24
C ASN A 321 6.40 -14.30 24.79
N GLY A 322 6.12 -15.22 25.72
CA GLY A 322 5.73 -16.60 25.42
C GLY A 322 4.34 -16.93 25.94
N LEU A 323 3.47 -17.42 25.07
CA LEU A 323 2.09 -17.84 25.36
C LEU A 323 1.91 -19.29 24.89
N SER A 324 1.48 -20.17 25.79
CA SER A 324 1.11 -21.57 25.52
C SER A 324 -0.27 -21.89 26.07
N PRO A 325 -1.35 -21.58 25.35
CA PRO A 325 -2.73 -21.72 25.83
C PRO A 325 -3.20 -23.18 25.70
N ASN A 326 -2.51 -24.08 26.41
CA ASN A 326 -2.73 -25.54 26.37
C ASN A 326 -3.48 -26.05 27.62
N GLY A 327 -3.76 -25.17 28.60
CA GLY A 327 -4.50 -25.47 29.81
C GLY A 327 -3.68 -26.18 30.89
N ASP A 328 -2.34 -26.17 30.81
CA ASP A 328 -1.45 -26.81 31.80
C ASP A 328 -1.15 -25.91 33.02
N GLY A 329 -1.67 -24.68 33.02
CA GLY A 329 -1.49 -23.68 34.06
C GLY A 329 -0.22 -22.84 33.91
N ARG A 330 0.58 -23.02 32.85
CA ARG A 330 1.83 -22.29 32.61
C ARG A 330 1.74 -21.53 31.30
N ASN A 331 1.97 -20.22 31.37
CA ASN A 331 1.92 -19.32 30.21
C ASN A 331 0.61 -19.43 29.40
N ASP A 332 -0.51 -19.84 30.02
CA ASP A 332 -1.82 -19.98 29.36
C ASP A 332 -2.41 -18.63 28.91
N PHE A 333 -1.83 -17.53 29.37
CA PHE A 333 -2.21 -16.18 29.02
C PHE A 333 -0.96 -15.30 28.94
N PHE A 334 -1.08 -14.20 28.21
CA PHE A 334 -0.03 -13.21 28.03
C PHE A 334 0.22 -12.47 29.35
N TYR A 335 1.31 -12.81 30.02
CA TYR A 335 1.60 -12.29 31.35
C TYR A 335 2.50 -11.04 31.26
N ILE A 336 2.06 -9.94 31.87
CA ILE A 336 2.80 -8.68 31.93
C ILE A 336 3.02 -8.34 33.40
N LYS A 337 4.19 -8.64 33.95
CA LYS A 337 4.47 -8.41 35.39
C LYS A 337 4.44 -6.92 35.69
N GLY A 338 3.63 -6.53 36.68
CA GLY A 338 3.57 -5.17 37.20
C GLY A 338 2.65 -4.22 36.43
N ILE A 339 1.92 -4.73 35.42
CA ILE A 339 0.82 -4.00 34.75
C ILE A 339 -0.25 -3.52 35.74
N GLU A 340 -0.39 -4.20 36.88
CA GLU A 340 -1.33 -3.85 37.94
C GLU A 340 -1.02 -2.51 38.62
N LEU A 341 0.23 -2.03 38.51
CA LEU A 341 0.64 -0.70 38.97
C LEU A 341 0.11 0.41 38.07
N PHE A 342 -0.37 0.05 36.87
CA PHE A 342 -0.84 0.97 35.84
C PHE A 342 -2.29 0.66 35.45
N PRO A 343 -3.28 0.95 36.31
CA PRO A 343 -4.68 0.60 36.06
C PRO A 343 -5.28 1.32 34.84
N ASP A 344 -4.71 2.45 34.44
CA ASP A 344 -5.00 3.15 33.19
C ASP A 344 -4.02 2.67 32.12
N ASN A 345 -4.25 1.46 31.62
CA ASN A 345 -3.50 0.85 30.54
C ASN A 345 -4.42 0.37 29.41
N THR A 346 -3.87 0.20 28.21
CA THR A 346 -4.51 -0.46 27.07
C THR A 346 -3.54 -1.47 26.49
N VAL A 347 -3.99 -2.69 26.25
CA VAL A 347 -3.19 -3.75 25.62
C VAL A 347 -3.86 -4.18 24.33
N GLU A 348 -3.11 -4.08 23.24
CA GLU A 348 -3.51 -4.43 21.89
C GLU A 348 -2.57 -5.53 21.38
N ILE A 349 -3.11 -6.53 20.69
CA ILE A 349 -2.32 -7.61 20.10
C ILE A 349 -2.72 -7.77 18.65
N TYR A 350 -1.71 -7.91 17.81
CA TYR A 350 -1.79 -7.96 16.36
C TYR A 350 -1.15 -9.25 15.84
N ASN A 351 -1.72 -9.84 14.79
CA ASN A 351 -1.03 -10.93 14.10
C ASN A 351 0.12 -10.40 13.22
N ARG A 352 0.87 -11.32 12.61
CA ARG A 352 2.00 -10.99 11.72
C ARG A 352 1.69 -10.06 10.55
N TRP A 353 0.43 -9.89 10.20
CA TRP A 353 -0.04 -9.04 9.10
C TRP A 353 -0.55 -7.69 9.59
N GLY A 354 -0.41 -7.39 10.88
CA GLY A 354 -0.96 -6.20 11.52
C GLY A 354 -2.45 -6.31 11.87
N VAL A 355 -3.14 -7.45 11.70
CA VAL A 355 -4.57 -7.55 12.10
C VAL A 355 -4.67 -7.50 13.62
N LYS A 356 -5.45 -6.56 14.19
CA LYS A 356 -5.74 -6.55 15.64
C LYS A 356 -6.58 -7.77 16.02
N VAL A 357 -5.99 -8.70 16.77
CA VAL A 357 -6.64 -9.93 17.23
C VAL A 357 -7.18 -9.84 18.65
N TYR A 358 -6.73 -8.86 19.44
CA TYR A 358 -7.20 -8.60 20.80
C TYR A 358 -6.99 -7.14 21.18
N GLU A 359 -7.91 -6.60 21.99
CA GLU A 359 -7.82 -5.27 22.60
C GLU A 359 -8.52 -5.29 23.95
N THR A 360 -7.90 -4.68 24.97
CA THR A 360 -8.59 -4.39 26.23
C THR A 360 -8.06 -3.12 26.90
N LYS A 361 -8.90 -2.52 27.75
CA LYS A 361 -8.51 -1.46 28.68
C LYS A 361 -8.44 -2.02 30.10
N GLY A 362 -7.45 -1.60 30.86
CA GLY A 362 -7.22 -2.06 32.23
C GLY A 362 -6.83 -3.54 32.29
N TYR A 363 -5.83 -3.94 31.52
CA TYR A 363 -5.25 -5.29 31.57
C TYR A 363 -4.67 -5.54 32.97
N ASP A 364 -4.99 -6.70 33.56
CA ASP A 364 -4.72 -6.98 34.98
C ASP A 364 -4.16 -8.39 35.24
N ASN A 365 -3.74 -9.12 34.19
CA ASN A 365 -3.32 -10.52 34.24
C ASN A 365 -4.37 -11.50 34.81
N ASN A 366 -5.59 -11.05 35.12
CA ASN A 366 -6.60 -11.81 35.82
C ASN A 366 -7.93 -11.82 35.06
N ALA A 367 -8.80 -10.83 35.27
CA ALA A 367 -10.10 -10.78 34.61
C ALA A 367 -10.00 -10.21 33.19
N SER A 368 -9.15 -9.21 33.01
CA SER A 368 -8.86 -8.55 31.74
C SER A 368 -7.50 -9.03 31.24
N ARG A 369 -7.51 -10.18 30.55
CA ARG A 369 -6.30 -10.80 30.01
C ARG A 369 -6.49 -11.41 28.62
N PHE A 370 -5.38 -11.63 27.92
CA PHE A 370 -5.33 -12.35 26.65
C PHE A 370 -4.82 -13.77 26.86
N ASP A 371 -5.64 -14.74 26.47
CA ASP A 371 -5.44 -16.18 26.65
C ASP A 371 -5.24 -16.90 25.31
N GLY A 372 -4.78 -16.18 24.28
CA GLY A 372 -4.56 -16.73 22.94
C GLY A 372 -5.81 -16.83 22.08
N TYR A 373 -6.98 -16.43 22.57
CA TYR A 373 -8.21 -16.38 21.76
C TYR A 373 -8.41 -15.00 21.14
N SER A 374 -8.81 -15.00 19.87
CA SER A 374 -9.13 -13.76 19.17
C SER A 374 -10.41 -13.14 19.73
N ARG A 375 -10.36 -11.85 20.10
CA ARG A 375 -11.49 -11.04 20.59
C ARG A 375 -11.52 -9.63 20.00
N GLY A 376 -10.78 -9.40 18.92
CA GLY A 376 -10.74 -8.11 18.24
C GLY A 376 -12.07 -7.80 17.56
N ARG A 377 -12.56 -6.56 17.68
CA ARG A 377 -13.83 -6.10 17.06
C ARG A 377 -13.88 -6.30 15.53
N ALA A 378 -12.72 -6.38 14.88
CA ALA A 378 -12.57 -6.54 13.42
C ALA A 378 -12.23 -7.99 13.00
N THR A 379 -12.30 -8.97 13.91
CA THR A 379 -12.00 -10.37 13.56
C THR A 379 -13.26 -11.09 13.11
N PHE A 380 -13.23 -11.69 11.91
CA PHE A 380 -14.34 -12.48 11.37
C PHE A 380 -14.73 -13.67 12.29
N ASN A 381 -13.80 -14.10 13.15
CA ASN A 381 -13.93 -15.26 14.02
C ASN A 381 -13.70 -14.89 15.50
N ASN A 382 -14.71 -14.26 16.11
CA ASN A 382 -14.70 -14.02 17.55
C ASN A 382 -14.59 -15.35 18.32
N ASN A 383 -13.67 -15.40 19.28
CA ASN A 383 -13.48 -16.50 20.23
C ASN A 383 -12.87 -17.79 19.64
N GLU A 384 -12.12 -17.69 18.53
CA GLU A 384 -11.26 -18.77 18.04
C GLU A 384 -9.85 -18.69 18.64
N LEU A 385 -9.26 -19.87 18.89
CA LEU A 385 -7.86 -19.97 19.32
C LEU A 385 -6.95 -19.56 18.16
N LEU A 386 -6.02 -18.65 18.43
CA LEU A 386 -5.12 -18.13 17.42
C LEU A 386 -4.06 -19.19 17.01
N PRO A 387 -3.72 -19.28 15.71
CA PRO A 387 -2.69 -20.19 15.23
C PRO A 387 -1.31 -19.98 15.89
N VAL A 388 -0.49 -21.02 15.88
CA VAL A 388 0.93 -20.93 16.27
C VAL A 388 1.66 -19.91 15.40
N GLY A 389 2.41 -19.02 16.04
CA GLY A 389 3.21 -18.02 15.34
C GLY A 389 3.55 -16.80 16.18
N THR A 390 4.22 -15.85 15.53
CA THR A 390 4.58 -14.56 16.10
C THR A 390 3.45 -13.55 15.92
N TYR A 391 3.10 -12.92 17.03
CA TYR A 391 2.17 -11.80 17.16
C TYR A 391 2.96 -10.60 17.68
N PHE A 392 2.36 -9.42 17.61
CA PHE A 392 2.94 -8.18 18.11
C PHE A 392 1.99 -7.55 19.12
N TYR A 393 2.50 -7.00 20.22
CA TYR A 393 1.69 -6.30 21.19
C TYR A 393 2.08 -4.82 21.25
N ILE A 394 1.10 -4.01 21.67
CA ILE A 394 1.28 -2.60 22.03
C ILE A 394 0.60 -2.40 23.38
N ILE A 395 1.36 -1.91 24.36
CA ILE A 395 0.91 -1.64 25.73
C ILE A 395 1.08 -0.15 25.97
N LYS A 396 -0.04 0.56 26.06
CA LYS A 396 -0.06 1.99 26.42
C LYS A 396 -0.40 2.11 27.89
N TYR A 397 0.41 2.80 28.68
CA TYR A 397 0.19 2.93 30.13
C TYR A 397 0.63 4.29 30.66
N LYS A 398 0.01 4.74 31.76
CA LYS A 398 0.32 6.03 32.37
C LYS A 398 1.35 5.90 33.49
N GLU A 399 2.52 6.50 33.31
CA GLU A 399 3.57 6.61 34.33
C GLU A 399 3.67 8.06 34.84
N GLY A 400 3.11 8.30 36.02
CA GLY A 400 3.01 9.66 36.57
C GLY A 400 2.07 10.54 35.72
N ASN A 401 2.62 11.58 35.09
CA ASN A 401 1.88 12.44 34.16
C ASN A 401 2.14 12.13 32.68
N SER A 402 3.02 11.18 32.38
CA SER A 402 3.38 10.81 31.00
C SER A 402 2.66 9.55 30.58
N ILE A 403 2.31 9.47 29.29
CA ILE A 403 1.88 8.22 28.65
C ILE A 403 3.14 7.54 28.10
N ARG A 404 3.28 6.25 28.36
CA ARG A 404 4.34 5.38 27.88
C ARG A 404 3.73 4.33 26.98
N ASP A 405 4.43 4.05 25.89
CA ASP A 405 4.06 3.00 24.95
C ASP A 405 5.18 1.96 24.95
N LEU A 406 4.82 0.70 25.18
CA LEU A 406 5.71 -0.45 25.13
C LEU A 406 5.20 -1.43 24.08
N SER A 407 6.03 -1.71 23.09
CA SER A 407 5.71 -2.63 22.01
C SER A 407 6.71 -3.78 21.99
N GLY A 408 6.29 -4.94 21.49
CA GLY A 408 7.16 -6.11 21.38
C GLY A 408 6.46 -7.26 20.67
N TYR A 409 7.11 -8.41 20.62
CA TYR A 409 6.52 -9.61 20.03
C TYR A 409 5.96 -10.55 21.10
N LEU A 410 4.95 -11.32 20.73
CA LEU A 410 4.37 -12.40 21.51
C LEU A 410 4.37 -13.67 20.66
N TYR A 411 5.10 -14.69 21.07
CA TYR A 411 5.09 -15.98 20.42
C TYR A 411 4.00 -16.86 21.04
N ILE A 412 3.05 -17.28 20.21
CA ILE A 412 2.01 -18.24 20.59
C ILE A 412 2.45 -19.63 20.11
N ASN A 413 2.58 -20.56 21.05
CA ASN A 413 2.78 -21.98 20.80
C ASN A 413 1.60 -22.77 21.37
N GLN A 414 1.25 -23.94 20.84
CA GLN A 414 0.13 -24.75 21.34
C GLN A 414 0.61 -26.07 21.94
#